data_AF-A0AAP3M5P4-F1
#
_entry.id   AF-A0AAP3M5P4-F1
#
_cell.length_a   1.000
_cell.length_b   1.000
_cell.length_c   1.000
_cell.angle_alpha   90.00
_cell.angle_beta   90.00
_cell.angle_gamma   90.00
#
_symmetry.space_group_name_H-M   'P 1'
#
loop_
_entity.id
_entity.type
_entity.pdbx_description
1 polymer ?
#
loop_
_entity_poly.entity_id
_entity_poly.type
_entity_poly.pdbx_seq_one_letter_code
_entity_poly.pdbx_strand_id
1 'polypeptide(L)'
;MTSRFTLTLILAASVGLAACGGKTREDKRMRFDGIAFRTSVKAINKKETLANFRVEVRDALRSQRGALAAADHEAKRYCIENYGTSRFDWTNIALDAEGNYKIQLDKSDAIYTGSCES
;
A
#
# COMPACT_ATOMS: atom_id res chain seq x y z
N MET A 1 -28.93 33.89 -53.34
CA MET A 1 -28.46 32.49 -53.24
C MET A 1 -27.13 32.55 -52.50
N THR A 2 -26.92 31.65 -51.54
CA THR A 2 -25.69 31.41 -50.75
C THR A 2 -25.28 32.56 -49.79
N SER A 3 -24.88 32.36 -48.54
CA SER A 3 -24.72 31.14 -47.75
C SER A 3 -24.81 31.52 -46.27
N ARG A 4 -25.82 30.99 -45.57
CA ARG A 4 -25.87 30.96 -44.09
C ARG A 4 -24.90 29.87 -43.59
N PHE A 5 -23.61 30.00 -43.87
CA PHE A 5 -22.64 28.91 -43.64
C PHE A 5 -21.26 29.41 -43.21
N THR A 6 -21.19 30.52 -42.49
CA THR A 6 -19.91 31.00 -41.94
C THR A 6 -20.02 31.42 -40.47
N LEU A 7 -20.97 30.84 -39.74
CA LEU A 7 -21.02 30.93 -38.27
C LEU A 7 -20.78 29.56 -37.60
N THR A 8 -20.38 28.56 -38.37
CA THR A 8 -20.35 27.14 -37.97
C THR A 8 -18.94 26.56 -38.06
N LEU A 9 -17.88 27.34 -37.79
CA LEU A 9 -16.49 26.85 -37.89
C LEU A 9 -15.61 27.13 -36.68
N ILE A 10 -16.17 27.57 -35.55
CA ILE A 10 -15.41 27.81 -34.29
C ILE A 10 -15.90 26.92 -33.13
N LEU A 11 -16.83 25.98 -33.39
CA LEU A 11 -17.40 25.10 -32.35
C LEU A 11 -16.74 23.70 -32.28
N ALA A 12 -15.53 23.53 -32.82
CA ALA A 12 -14.87 22.22 -32.95
C ALA A 12 -13.50 22.12 -32.26
N ALA A 13 -13.27 22.88 -31.19
CA ALA A 13 -11.99 22.88 -30.46
C ALA A 13 -12.12 22.46 -28.97
N SER A 14 -13.13 21.66 -28.61
CA SER A 14 -13.34 21.25 -27.22
C SER A 14 -13.66 19.75 -27.10
N VAL A 15 -12.83 18.87 -27.67
CA VAL A 15 -12.89 17.44 -27.35
C VAL A 15 -11.49 16.87 -27.36
N GLY A 16 -10.92 16.57 -26.18
CA GLY A 16 -9.58 15.96 -26.15
C GLY A 16 -8.89 15.74 -24.80
N LEU A 17 -9.54 15.87 -23.63
CA LEU A 17 -8.90 15.52 -22.35
C LEU A 17 -9.68 14.46 -21.53
N ALA A 18 -10.54 13.66 -22.16
CA ALA A 18 -11.26 12.58 -21.49
C ALA A 18 -10.53 11.22 -21.56
N ALA A 19 -9.19 11.20 -21.43
CA ALA A 19 -8.41 9.97 -21.47
C ALA A 19 -7.25 9.95 -20.46
N CYS A 20 -7.45 10.49 -19.25
CA CYS A 20 -6.66 10.01 -18.11
C CYS A 20 -7.30 8.68 -17.66
N GLY A 21 -6.84 7.61 -18.30
CA GLY A 21 -7.35 6.25 -18.19
C GLY A 21 -7.65 5.82 -16.76
N GLY A 22 -8.79 5.12 -16.62
CA GLY A 22 -9.25 4.53 -15.38
C GLY A 22 -8.21 3.57 -14.82
N LYS A 23 -7.33 4.09 -13.96
CA LYS A 23 -6.40 3.28 -13.18
C LYS A 23 -7.23 2.30 -12.35
N THR A 24 -7.05 1.01 -12.62
CA THR A 24 -7.64 -0.05 -11.81
C THR A 24 -7.19 0.12 -10.36
N ARG A 25 -7.94 -0.44 -9.39
CA ARG A 25 -7.53 -0.36 -7.96
C ARG A 25 -6.12 -0.89 -7.72
N GLU A 26 -5.62 -1.76 -8.60
CA GLU A 26 -4.27 -2.30 -8.55
C GLU A 26 -3.21 -1.30 -9.01
N ASP A 27 -3.52 -0.50 -10.03
CA ASP A 27 -2.61 0.54 -10.54
C ASP A 27 -2.39 1.69 -9.56
N LYS A 28 -3.32 1.88 -8.61
CA LYS A 28 -3.17 2.86 -7.53
C LYS A 28 -2.34 2.35 -6.34
N ARG A 29 -2.05 1.05 -6.24
CA ARG A 29 -1.27 0.53 -5.11
C ARG A 29 0.20 0.86 -5.30
N MET A 30 0.85 1.24 -4.20
CA MET A 30 2.30 1.38 -4.20
C MET A 30 2.95 0.03 -4.51
N ARG A 31 3.95 0.06 -5.39
CA ARG A 31 4.71 -1.13 -5.78
C ARG A 31 5.98 -1.20 -4.95
N PHE A 32 6.24 -2.37 -4.39
CA PHE A 32 7.46 -2.68 -3.66
C PHE A 32 8.17 -3.78 -4.43
N ASP A 33 9.42 -3.54 -4.79
CA ASP A 33 10.17 -4.45 -5.67
C ASP A 33 9.44 -4.78 -6.98
N GLY A 34 8.79 -3.77 -7.58
CA GLY A 34 7.98 -3.92 -8.79
C GLY A 34 6.62 -4.62 -8.59
N ILE A 35 6.33 -5.11 -7.39
CA ILE A 35 5.12 -5.88 -7.08
C ILE A 35 4.13 -5.03 -6.28
N ALA A 36 2.87 -5.00 -6.72
CA ALA A 36 1.78 -4.45 -5.94
C ALA A 36 1.29 -5.51 -4.92
N PHE A 37 1.68 -5.35 -3.65
CA PHE A 37 1.22 -6.25 -2.59
C PHE A 37 -0.15 -5.83 -2.06
N ARG A 38 -0.94 -6.82 -1.66
CA ARG A 38 -2.17 -6.57 -0.88
C ARG A 38 -1.81 -6.71 0.59
N THR A 39 -2.07 -5.66 1.36
CA THR A 39 -1.72 -5.59 2.77
C THR A 39 -2.96 -5.29 3.61
N SER A 40 -2.97 -5.77 4.85
CA SER A 40 -3.98 -5.42 5.85
C SER A 40 -3.32 -5.24 7.21
N VAL A 41 -3.64 -4.16 7.91
CA VAL A 41 -3.13 -3.88 9.26
C VAL A 41 -4.28 -3.73 10.24
N LYS A 42 -4.17 -4.37 11.41
CA LYS A 42 -5.17 -4.33 12.49
C LYS A 42 -4.48 -4.40 13.85
N ALA A 43 -5.07 -3.75 14.85
CA ALA A 43 -4.68 -4.00 16.24
C ALA A 43 -4.88 -5.48 16.61
N ILE A 44 -3.97 -6.04 17.40
CA ILE A 44 -4.07 -7.42 17.90
C ILE A 44 -5.22 -7.52 18.89
N ASN A 45 -5.29 -6.61 19.86
CA ASN A 45 -6.39 -6.52 20.81
C ASN A 45 -6.81 -5.07 21.05
N LYS A 46 -7.83 -4.63 20.30
CA LYS A 46 -8.39 -3.27 20.39
C LYS A 46 -8.90 -2.86 21.77
N LYS A 47 -9.24 -3.83 22.64
CA LYS A 47 -9.74 -3.56 23.99
C LYS A 47 -8.63 -3.27 24.98
N GLU A 48 -7.44 -3.83 24.76
CA GLU A 48 -6.27 -3.61 25.61
C GLU A 48 -5.47 -2.41 25.12
N THR A 49 -5.09 -2.41 23.83
CA THR A 49 -4.26 -1.34 23.27
C THR A 49 -4.33 -1.34 21.74
N LEU A 50 -4.26 -0.14 21.17
CA LEU A 50 -4.09 0.04 19.73
C LEU A 50 -2.61 0.00 19.32
N ALA A 51 -1.67 0.06 20.26
CA ALA A 51 -0.24 0.13 19.97
C ALA A 51 0.24 -1.18 19.34
N ASN A 52 -0.27 -2.32 19.82
CA ASN A 52 0.11 -3.64 19.33
C ASN A 52 -0.71 -3.99 18.09
N PHE A 53 -0.03 -4.15 16.96
CA PHE A 53 -0.66 -4.40 15.67
C PHE A 53 -0.11 -5.64 14.97
N ARG A 54 -0.90 -6.15 14.03
CA ARG A 54 -0.55 -7.20 13.07
C ARG A 54 -0.74 -6.69 11.65
N VAL A 55 0.27 -6.87 10.81
CA VAL A 55 0.25 -6.65 9.37
C VAL A 55 0.28 -8.00 8.66
N GLU A 56 -0.68 -8.21 7.76
CA GLU A 56 -0.70 -9.33 6.82
C GLU A 56 -0.34 -8.83 5.42
N VAL A 57 0.60 -9.51 4.76
CA VAL A 57 0.98 -9.25 3.37
C VAL A 57 0.73 -10.49 2.53
N ARG A 58 -0.19 -10.37 1.56
CA ARG A 58 -0.59 -11.48 0.70
C ARG A 58 0.49 -11.79 -0.33
N ASP A 59 0.66 -13.09 -0.65
CA ASP A 59 1.57 -13.56 -1.71
C ASP A 59 3.03 -13.09 -1.51
N ALA A 60 3.51 -13.09 -0.26
CA ALA A 60 4.80 -12.55 0.14
C ALA A 60 6.01 -13.28 -0.47
N LEU A 61 5.82 -14.55 -0.87
CA LEU A 61 6.84 -15.35 -1.55
C LEU A 61 7.25 -14.79 -2.93
N ARG A 62 6.46 -13.88 -3.52
CA ARG A 62 6.83 -13.22 -4.79
C ARG A 62 8.06 -12.32 -4.66
N SER A 63 8.27 -11.72 -3.49
CA SER A 63 9.50 -11.03 -3.09
C SER A 63 9.44 -10.76 -1.60
N GLN A 64 10.29 -11.45 -0.83
CA GLN A 64 10.41 -11.29 0.61
C GLN A 64 10.81 -9.86 1.00
N ARG A 65 11.76 -9.26 0.26
CA ARG A 65 12.16 -7.87 0.46
C ARG A 65 11.02 -6.90 0.15
N GLY A 66 10.30 -7.12 -0.95
CA GLY A 66 9.15 -6.30 -1.33
C GLY A 66 8.01 -6.40 -0.30
N ALA A 67 7.74 -7.61 0.20
CA ALA A 67 6.72 -7.85 1.22
C ALA A 67 7.06 -7.16 2.54
N LEU A 68 8.32 -7.21 2.99
CA LEU A 68 8.77 -6.49 4.18
C LEU A 68 8.63 -4.97 4.03
N ALA A 69 9.02 -4.42 2.87
CA ALA A 69 8.88 -2.99 2.60
C ALA A 69 7.39 -2.57 2.56
N ALA A 70 6.52 -3.42 2.04
CA ALA A 70 5.07 -3.20 2.09
C ALA A 70 4.53 -3.23 3.53
N ALA A 71 5.03 -4.16 4.35
CA ALA A 71 4.64 -4.24 5.76
C ALA A 71 5.11 -3.03 6.56
N ASP A 72 6.35 -2.57 6.36
CA ASP A 72 6.92 -1.38 6.99
C ASP A 72 6.12 -0.12 6.66
N HIS A 73 5.76 0.06 5.38
CA HIS A 73 4.91 1.18 4.98
C HIS A 73 3.54 1.16 5.70
N GLU A 74 2.89 0.01 5.79
CA GLU A 74 1.60 -0.10 6.48
C GLU A 74 1.71 0.07 7.99
N ALA A 75 2.79 -0.42 8.61
CA ALA A 75 3.07 -0.22 10.03
C ALA A 75 3.22 1.27 10.35
N LYS A 76 4.02 2.01 9.55
CA LYS A 76 4.16 3.47 9.67
C LYS A 76 2.82 4.17 9.53
N ARG A 77 2.06 3.85 8.49
CA ARG A 77 0.72 4.43 8.28
C ARG A 77 -0.18 4.20 9.49
N TYR A 78 -0.19 2.98 10.03
CA TYR A 78 -0.99 2.63 11.19
C TYR A 78 -0.58 3.41 12.45
N CYS A 79 0.72 3.49 12.76
CA CYS A 79 1.20 4.23 13.93
C CYS A 79 0.97 5.74 13.79
N ILE A 80 1.06 6.29 12.58
CA ILE A 80 0.72 7.70 12.34
C ILE A 80 -0.76 7.93 12.61
N GLU A 81 -1.64 7.06 12.10
CA GLU A 81 -3.10 7.19 12.26
C GLU A 81 -3.55 7.06 13.73
N ASN A 82 -2.90 6.22 14.54
CA ASN A 82 -3.34 5.93 15.91
C ASN A 82 -2.56 6.68 17.00
N TYR A 83 -1.28 7.00 16.76
CA TYR A 83 -0.36 7.56 17.76
C TYR A 83 0.39 8.82 17.26
N GLY A 84 0.22 9.23 16.00
CA GLY A 84 0.89 10.41 15.45
C GLY A 84 2.40 10.21 15.21
N THR A 85 2.88 8.97 15.23
CA THR A 85 4.31 8.61 15.11
C THR A 85 4.51 7.61 13.99
N SER A 86 5.64 7.71 13.27
CA SER A 86 6.04 6.68 12.30
C SER A 86 6.95 5.61 12.91
N ARG A 87 7.24 5.74 14.21
CA ARG A 87 8.15 4.87 14.94
C ARG A 87 7.42 3.66 15.49
N PHE A 88 8.02 2.49 15.35
CA PHE A 88 7.50 1.23 15.84
C PHE A 88 8.61 0.19 15.92
N ASP A 89 8.41 -0.83 16.74
CA ASP A 89 9.29 -1.98 16.84
C ASP A 89 8.59 -3.25 16.37
N TRP A 90 9.31 -4.07 15.59
CA TRP A 90 8.84 -5.39 15.20
C TRP A 90 9.01 -6.39 16.36
N THR A 91 7.96 -7.14 16.67
CA THR A 91 7.95 -8.09 17.81
C THR A 91 8.12 -9.55 17.40
N ASN A 92 7.95 -9.90 16.12
CA ASN A 92 8.04 -11.28 15.66
C ASN A 92 9.03 -11.52 14.51
N ILE A 93 9.87 -10.55 14.19
CA ILE A 93 10.86 -10.71 13.13
C ILE A 93 12.17 -11.14 13.77
N ALA A 94 12.73 -12.26 13.31
CA ALA A 94 14.07 -12.70 13.66
C ALA A 94 15.02 -12.40 12.50
N LEU A 95 16.30 -12.23 12.80
CA LEU A 95 17.34 -12.24 11.78
C LEU A 95 17.86 -13.67 11.61
N ASP A 96 18.15 -14.09 10.38
CA ASP A 96 18.91 -15.32 10.11
C ASP A 96 20.41 -15.10 10.35
N ALA A 97 21.21 -16.15 10.14
CA ALA A 97 22.66 -16.11 10.33
C ALA A 97 23.38 -15.11 9.40
N GLU A 98 22.72 -14.70 8.31
CA GLU A 98 23.22 -13.76 7.31
C GLU A 98 22.68 -12.34 7.54
N GLY A 99 21.87 -12.14 8.59
CA GLY A 99 21.28 -10.84 8.93
C GLY A 99 20.02 -10.50 8.13
N ASN A 100 19.39 -11.46 7.45
CA ASN A 100 18.13 -11.22 6.75
C ASN A 100 16.94 -11.46 7.66
N TYR A 101 15.89 -10.67 7.47
CA TYR A 101 14.64 -10.82 8.20
C TYR A 101 13.93 -12.13 7.84
N LYS A 102 13.80 -13.02 8.82
CA LYS A 102 13.05 -14.27 8.73
C LYS A 102 11.55 -13.99 8.89
N ILE A 103 10.82 -14.25 7.81
CA ILE A 103 9.36 -14.05 7.75
C ILE A 103 8.64 -15.22 8.41
N GLN A 104 7.65 -14.92 9.24
CA GLN A 104 6.63 -15.91 9.61
C GLN A 104 5.58 -15.98 8.50
N LEU A 105 5.55 -17.11 7.80
CA LEU A 105 4.61 -17.36 6.71
C LEU A 105 3.40 -18.14 7.23
N ASP A 106 2.21 -17.66 6.91
CA ASP A 106 0.99 -18.47 6.88
C ASP A 106 0.70 -18.83 5.42
N LYS A 107 1.03 -20.07 5.04
CA LYS A 107 1.02 -20.55 3.65
C LYS A 107 1.92 -19.69 2.74
N SER A 108 1.34 -18.76 2.00
CA SER A 108 2.02 -17.84 1.08
C SER A 108 2.11 -16.40 1.61
N ASP A 109 1.44 -16.12 2.72
CA ASP A 109 1.24 -14.78 3.24
C ASP A 109 2.20 -14.52 4.39
N ALA A 110 2.76 -13.33 4.46
CA ALA A 110 3.64 -12.93 5.55
C ALA A 110 2.86 -12.26 6.67
N ILE A 111 3.10 -12.70 7.90
CA ILE A 111 2.51 -12.11 9.10
C ILE A 111 3.60 -11.41 9.90
N TYR A 112 3.40 -10.11 10.11
CA TYR A 112 4.24 -9.26 10.94
C TYR A 112 3.41 -8.70 12.09
N THR A 113 4.04 -8.51 13.24
CA THR A 113 3.48 -7.94 14.45
C THR A 113 4.49 -6.96 15.01
N GLY A 114 3.99 -5.84 15.50
CA GLY A 114 4.81 -4.78 16.05
C GLY A 114 4.06 -3.97 17.09
N SER A 115 4.75 -3.02 17.68
CA SER A 115 4.19 -2.05 18.61
C SER A 115 4.62 -0.64 18.24
N CYS A 116 3.70 0.31 18.23
CA CYS A 116 4.03 1.72 17.99
C CYS A 116 4.82 2.31 19.18
N GLU A 117 5.87 3.07 18.91
CA GLU A 117 6.60 3.81 19.94
C GLU A 117 5.87 5.14 20.21
N SER A 118 5.41 5.37 21.45
CA SER A 118 4.71 6.60 21.87
C SER A 118 5.65 7.66 22.41
#